data_AF-A0A4Q2VXC1-F1
#
_entry.id   AF-A0A4Q2VXC1-F1
#
_cell.length_a   1.000
_cell.length_b   1.000
_cell.length_c   1.000
_cell.angle_alpha   90.00
_cell.angle_beta   90.00
_cell.angle_gamma   90.00
#
_symmetry.space_group_name_H-M   'P 1'
#
loop_
_entity.id
_entity.type
_entity.pdbx_description
1 polymer ?
#
loop_
_entity_poly.entity_id
_entity_poly.type
_entity_poly.pdbx_seq_one_letter_code
_entity_poly.pdbx_strand_id
1 'polypeptide(L)'
;MWCETDNPLWGLTTHPDDPKLTPGGSSGGEAAMLATGGSMIGWGTDIGGSIRIPCHMHGLWGLKPSSGRLSYHGVEVTLEGQQHIPSAIGPMARTLTSLKLVTKLAIEAEPWKMDPQLPPLPWREDLFQNFVTKRLVIGSMLDDGMVKVHPPVERVFRNVVAKLEAAGHELCCKVWTVPDLERDGYYAADGGEDIRRAVAAGGEPFIPQIEAFVNRGKPISAFEYWQLNKRKVATQQAYHDMWDSKRSTSGRSVDVLLVPTMPHTAVPHGSCRWTGYTKIFNFLDYTALVFPAGNASKDGDDRYFWDHIPRNETDAWNQQLYDPVAMDGRCVGLQIIGRRFEEEKVLGAAQQIHKLL
;
A
#
# COMPACT_ATOMS: atom_id res chain seq x y z
N MET A 1 13.87 -3.54 -4.57
CA MET A 1 12.81 -2.95 -3.70
C MET A 1 13.15 -1.50 -3.43
N TRP A 2 12.35 -0.59 -3.98
CA TRP A 2 12.57 0.85 -3.92
C TRP A 2 11.20 1.51 -4.18
N CYS A 3 10.84 2.56 -3.43
CA CYS A 3 9.54 3.22 -3.58
C CYS A 3 9.58 4.43 -4.52
N GLU A 4 10.54 4.44 -5.45
CA GLU A 4 10.61 5.37 -6.57
C GLU A 4 10.91 4.60 -7.87
N THR A 5 10.91 5.31 -9.00
CA THR A 5 11.02 4.70 -10.32
C THR A 5 12.23 5.27 -11.07
N ASP A 6 13.37 4.63 -10.89
CA ASP A 6 14.66 4.99 -11.49
C ASP A 6 15.44 3.70 -11.83
N ASN A 7 16.14 3.68 -12.96
CA ASN A 7 17.04 2.59 -13.33
C ASN A 7 18.10 3.03 -14.36
N PRO A 8 19.28 2.39 -14.41
CA PRO A 8 20.35 2.78 -15.32
C PRO A 8 20.01 2.70 -16.81
N LEU A 9 19.08 1.83 -17.21
CA LEU A 9 18.73 1.60 -18.61
C LEU A 9 17.80 2.69 -19.19
N TRP A 10 16.71 2.99 -18.48
CA TRP A 10 15.66 3.91 -18.93
C TRP A 10 15.71 5.27 -18.24
N GLY A 11 16.48 5.39 -17.16
CA GLY A 11 16.61 6.59 -16.35
C GLY A 11 15.45 6.81 -15.39
N LEU A 12 15.38 8.06 -14.92
CA LEU A 12 14.46 8.52 -13.89
C LEU A 12 13.08 8.83 -14.47
N THR A 13 12.04 8.17 -13.95
CA THR A 13 10.66 8.61 -14.16
C THR A 13 10.33 9.73 -13.19
N THR A 14 9.68 10.80 -13.66
CA THR A 14 9.31 11.94 -12.82
C THR A 14 7.79 12.06 -12.62
N HIS A 15 7.37 12.73 -11.55
CA HIS A 15 5.98 13.12 -11.39
C HIS A 15 5.60 14.15 -12.49
N PRO A 16 4.44 13.99 -13.17
CA PRO A 16 4.07 14.83 -14.32
C PRO A 16 3.83 16.30 -13.94
N ASP A 17 3.32 16.56 -12.74
CA ASP A 17 3.06 17.93 -12.28
C ASP A 17 4.32 18.68 -11.79
N ASP A 18 5.40 17.97 -11.48
CA ASP A 18 6.66 18.57 -11.04
C ASP A 18 7.81 17.57 -11.23
N PRO A 19 8.75 17.83 -12.16
CA PRO A 19 9.83 16.90 -12.45
C PRO A 19 10.81 16.69 -11.29
N LYS A 20 10.78 17.54 -10.26
CA LYS A 20 11.61 17.39 -9.06
C LYS A 20 11.06 16.34 -8.07
N LEU A 21 9.82 15.90 -8.25
CA LEU A 21 9.16 14.96 -7.36
C LEU A 21 9.17 13.54 -7.93
N THR A 22 9.26 12.57 -7.02
CA THR A 22 9.10 11.16 -7.37
C THR A 22 7.66 10.85 -7.79
N PRO A 23 7.44 10.00 -8.81
CA PRO A 23 6.13 9.44 -9.11
C PRO A 23 5.72 8.34 -8.11
N GLY A 24 6.58 8.03 -7.14
CA GLY A 24 6.48 6.81 -6.35
C GLY A 24 6.96 5.59 -7.13
N GLY A 25 6.76 4.41 -6.58
CA GLY A 25 7.24 3.19 -7.21
C GLY A 25 6.92 1.95 -6.40
N SER A 26 7.19 0.77 -6.97
CA SER A 26 7.89 0.55 -8.25
C SER A 26 7.04 0.73 -9.51
N SER A 27 5.70 0.78 -9.41
CA SER A 27 4.81 0.97 -10.56
C SER A 27 4.60 2.46 -10.92
N GLY A 28 5.65 3.30 -10.79
CA GLY A 28 5.52 4.75 -11.01
C GLY A 28 5.34 5.13 -12.47
N GLY A 29 5.90 4.36 -13.42
CA GLY A 29 5.65 4.55 -14.85
C GLY A 29 4.17 4.38 -15.21
N GLU A 30 3.52 3.34 -14.67
CA GLU A 30 2.08 3.11 -14.83
C GLU A 30 1.24 4.26 -14.25
N ALA A 31 1.56 4.73 -13.05
CA ALA A 31 0.85 5.86 -12.45
C ALA A 31 1.05 7.16 -13.24
N ALA A 32 2.26 7.45 -13.71
CA ALA A 32 2.52 8.62 -14.55
C ALA A 32 1.73 8.56 -15.87
N MET A 33 1.67 7.39 -16.53
CA MET A 33 0.89 7.19 -17.75
C MET A 33 -0.62 7.30 -17.49
N LEU A 34 -1.12 6.77 -16.38
CA LEU A 34 -2.52 6.91 -15.99
C LEU A 34 -2.88 8.36 -15.68
N ALA A 35 -2.05 9.06 -14.91
CA ALA A 35 -2.28 10.45 -14.50
C ALA A 35 -2.30 11.42 -15.71
N THR A 36 -1.45 11.17 -16.71
CA THR A 36 -1.35 12.00 -17.93
C THR A 36 -2.38 11.65 -19.01
N GLY A 37 -3.21 10.63 -18.80
CA GLY A 37 -4.20 10.21 -19.80
C GLY A 37 -3.69 9.20 -20.84
N GLY A 38 -2.40 8.84 -20.80
CA GLY A 38 -1.75 7.96 -21.77
C GLY A 38 -2.14 6.47 -21.69
N SER A 39 -2.74 6.04 -20.58
CA SER A 39 -3.35 4.71 -20.43
C SER A 39 -4.75 4.80 -19.83
N MET A 40 -5.64 3.85 -20.13
CA MET A 40 -6.96 3.75 -19.47
C MET A 40 -6.92 2.91 -18.19
N ILE A 41 -6.10 1.87 -18.18
CA ILE A 41 -5.97 0.88 -17.11
C ILE A 41 -4.49 0.49 -17.03
N GLY A 42 -3.93 0.47 -15.82
CA GLY A 42 -2.58 -0.01 -15.56
C GLY A 42 -2.60 -1.29 -14.73
N TRP A 43 -1.49 -2.03 -14.78
CA TRP A 43 -1.25 -3.20 -13.93
C TRP A 43 0.06 -3.00 -13.20
N GLY A 44 0.02 -3.07 -11.87
CA GLY A 44 1.20 -2.99 -11.03
C GLY A 44 1.38 -4.27 -10.23
N THR A 45 2.57 -4.41 -9.64
CA THR A 45 2.85 -5.41 -8.61
C THR A 45 3.09 -4.71 -7.28
N ASP A 46 2.87 -5.41 -6.17
CA ASP A 46 2.94 -4.82 -4.85
C ASP A 46 3.34 -5.87 -3.80
N ILE A 47 4.62 -5.80 -3.41
CA ILE A 47 5.22 -6.56 -2.29
C ILE A 47 5.45 -5.69 -1.05
N GLY A 48 5.33 -4.37 -1.18
CA GLY A 48 5.55 -3.41 -0.10
C GLY A 48 4.84 -2.06 -0.25
N GLY A 49 3.97 -1.91 -1.26
CA GLY A 49 3.29 -0.66 -1.59
C GLY A 49 3.34 -0.27 -3.07
N SER A 50 3.96 -1.06 -3.93
CA SER A 50 4.29 -0.64 -5.31
C SER A 50 3.11 -0.34 -6.25
N ILE A 51 1.87 -0.73 -5.91
CA ILE A 51 0.64 -0.24 -6.56
C ILE A 51 0.14 1.02 -5.83
N ARG A 52 0.16 0.95 -4.49
CA ARG A 52 -0.52 1.92 -3.62
C ARG A 52 0.21 3.26 -3.51
N ILE A 53 1.52 3.24 -3.37
CA ILE A 53 2.39 4.42 -3.24
C ILE A 53 2.28 5.32 -4.47
N PRO A 54 2.49 4.82 -5.71
CA PRO A 54 2.37 5.69 -6.87
C PRO A 54 0.91 6.15 -7.10
N CYS A 55 -0.11 5.31 -6.85
CA CYS A 55 -1.49 5.78 -6.92
C CYS A 55 -1.82 6.89 -5.89
N HIS A 56 -1.28 6.80 -4.67
CA HIS A 56 -1.40 7.86 -3.65
C HIS A 56 -0.82 9.19 -4.13
N MET A 57 0.37 9.17 -4.71
CA MET A 57 1.07 10.37 -5.16
C MET A 57 0.36 11.05 -6.34
N HIS A 58 -0.31 10.28 -7.19
CA HIS A 58 -0.95 10.76 -8.41
C HIS A 58 -2.47 10.98 -8.30
N GLY A 59 -3.08 10.71 -7.14
CA GLY A 59 -4.54 10.81 -6.98
C GLY A 59 -5.31 9.77 -7.80
N LEU A 60 -4.76 8.55 -7.90
CA LEU A 60 -5.34 7.43 -8.64
C LEU A 60 -5.94 6.38 -7.70
N TRP A 61 -6.70 5.47 -8.30
CA TRP A 61 -7.22 4.29 -7.65
C TRP A 61 -6.30 3.11 -7.92
N GLY A 62 -6.01 2.30 -6.89
CA GLY A 62 -5.19 1.10 -7.05
C GLY A 62 -5.63 0.01 -6.09
N LEU A 63 -5.74 -1.23 -6.57
CA LEU A 63 -6.08 -2.39 -5.75
C LEU A 63 -4.87 -3.31 -5.67
N LYS A 64 -4.34 -3.49 -4.46
CA LYS A 64 -3.53 -4.65 -4.11
C LYS A 64 -4.45 -5.76 -3.59
N PRO A 65 -4.77 -6.78 -4.39
CA PRO A 65 -5.54 -7.92 -3.90
C PRO A 65 -4.70 -8.75 -2.91
N SER A 66 -5.32 -9.73 -2.28
CA SER A 66 -4.57 -10.79 -1.61
C SER A 66 -3.74 -11.58 -2.62
N SER A 67 -2.59 -12.05 -2.17
CA SER A 67 -1.76 -12.96 -2.93
C SER A 67 -2.57 -14.22 -3.29
N GLY A 68 -2.44 -14.66 -4.52
CA GLY A 68 -3.23 -15.76 -5.08
C GLY A 68 -4.68 -15.39 -5.43
N ARG A 69 -5.11 -14.12 -5.39
CA ARG A 69 -6.41 -13.75 -5.98
C ARG A 69 -6.34 -13.62 -7.51
N LEU A 70 -5.23 -13.08 -8.00
CA LEU A 70 -4.91 -12.96 -9.42
C LEU A 70 -3.61 -13.70 -9.70
N SER A 71 -3.47 -14.20 -10.94
CA SER A 71 -2.33 -15.03 -11.32
C SER A 71 -1.06 -14.19 -11.36
N TYR A 72 -0.01 -14.69 -10.71
CA TYR A 72 1.32 -14.12 -10.77
C TYR A 72 2.20 -14.85 -11.80
N HIS A 73 1.63 -15.82 -12.52
CA HIS A 73 2.34 -16.62 -13.51
C HIS A 73 2.86 -15.75 -14.66
N GLY A 74 4.16 -15.87 -14.95
CA GLY A 74 4.84 -15.11 -16.01
C GLY A 74 5.16 -13.65 -15.63
N VAL A 75 4.95 -13.24 -14.38
CA VAL A 75 5.36 -11.92 -13.90
C VAL A 75 6.82 -11.96 -13.48
N GLU A 76 7.67 -11.26 -14.24
CA GLU A 76 9.10 -11.12 -13.94
C GLU A 76 9.33 -10.38 -12.62
N VAL A 77 10.07 -11.01 -11.70
CA VAL A 77 10.44 -10.42 -10.41
C VAL A 77 11.82 -10.85 -9.98
N THR A 78 12.54 -9.94 -9.33
CA THR A 78 13.65 -10.33 -8.45
C THR A 78 13.09 -10.96 -7.19
N LEU A 79 13.72 -12.02 -6.66
CA LEU A 79 13.26 -12.84 -5.53
C LEU A 79 12.21 -13.91 -5.90
N GLU A 80 12.32 -14.48 -7.10
CA GLU A 80 11.47 -15.61 -7.51
C GLU A 80 11.62 -16.81 -6.55
N GLY A 81 10.51 -17.44 -6.18
CA GLY A 81 10.49 -18.53 -5.20
C GLY A 81 10.42 -18.08 -3.74
N GLN A 82 10.57 -16.79 -3.45
CA GLN A 82 10.22 -16.24 -2.14
C GLN A 82 8.71 -16.34 -1.92
N GLN A 83 8.29 -17.00 -0.83
CA GLN A 83 6.86 -17.14 -0.50
C GLN A 83 6.49 -16.62 0.88
N HIS A 84 7.43 -16.13 1.68
CA HIS A 84 7.10 -15.71 3.04
C HIS A 84 6.34 -14.36 3.07
N ILE A 85 6.69 -13.38 2.23
CA ILE A 85 5.85 -12.19 1.99
C ILE A 85 5.58 -12.14 0.48
N PRO A 86 4.46 -12.72 0.03
CA PRO A 86 4.16 -12.81 -1.38
C PRO A 86 3.84 -11.43 -1.96
N SER A 87 4.30 -11.19 -3.20
CA SER A 87 3.84 -10.07 -4.01
C SER A 87 2.42 -10.33 -4.52
N ALA A 88 1.69 -9.27 -4.83
CA ALA A 88 0.41 -9.35 -5.50
C ALA A 88 0.42 -8.48 -6.77
N ILE A 89 -0.18 -8.97 -7.85
CA ILE A 89 -0.47 -8.19 -9.04
C ILE A 89 -1.88 -7.61 -8.93
N GLY A 90 -2.07 -6.37 -9.35
CA GLY A 90 -3.38 -5.74 -9.26
C GLY A 90 -3.56 -4.51 -10.16
N PRO A 91 -4.81 -4.13 -10.42
CA PRO A 91 -5.10 -3.05 -11.35
C PRO A 91 -4.92 -1.67 -10.72
N MET A 92 -4.66 -0.70 -11.58
CA MET A 92 -4.57 0.73 -11.32
C MET A 92 -5.46 1.47 -12.32
N ALA A 93 -6.17 2.52 -11.87
CA ALA A 93 -7.07 3.27 -12.75
C ALA A 93 -7.30 4.71 -12.26
N ARG A 94 -7.78 5.56 -13.17
CA ARG A 94 -8.24 6.93 -12.83
C ARG A 94 -9.58 6.97 -12.11
N THR A 95 -10.40 5.92 -12.24
CA THR A 95 -11.75 5.88 -11.64
C THR A 95 -11.98 4.56 -10.92
N LEU A 96 -12.77 4.62 -9.83
CA LEU A 96 -13.22 3.44 -9.11
C LEU A 96 -14.03 2.49 -10.03
N THR A 97 -14.82 3.05 -10.96
CA THR A 97 -15.61 2.26 -11.91
C THR A 97 -14.72 1.39 -12.78
N SER A 98 -13.66 1.97 -13.37
CA SER A 98 -12.70 1.22 -14.19
C SER A 98 -11.94 0.19 -13.36
N LEU A 99 -11.48 0.56 -12.16
CA LEU A 99 -10.79 -0.36 -11.25
C LEU A 99 -11.66 -1.59 -10.93
N LYS A 100 -12.91 -1.36 -10.49
CA LYS A 100 -13.85 -2.43 -10.18
C LYS A 100 -14.13 -3.32 -11.38
N LEU A 101 -14.39 -2.71 -12.54
CA LEU A 101 -14.70 -3.45 -13.76
C LEU A 101 -13.56 -4.38 -14.14
N VAL A 102 -12.32 -3.88 -14.20
CA VAL A 102 -11.19 -4.73 -14.59
C VAL A 102 -10.88 -5.80 -13.53
N THR A 103 -11.00 -5.49 -12.23
CA THR A 103 -10.87 -6.51 -11.18
C THR A 103 -11.88 -7.63 -11.35
N LYS A 104 -13.16 -7.29 -11.57
CA LYS A 104 -14.23 -8.26 -11.75
C LYS A 104 -13.99 -9.13 -12.99
N LEU A 105 -13.71 -8.52 -14.14
CA LEU A 105 -13.44 -9.25 -15.38
C LEU A 105 -12.23 -10.18 -15.26
N ALA A 106 -11.15 -9.74 -14.59
CA ALA A 106 -9.97 -10.57 -14.38
C ALA A 106 -10.26 -11.82 -13.52
N ILE A 107 -11.15 -11.70 -12.53
CA ILE A 107 -11.59 -12.82 -11.68
C ILE A 107 -12.56 -13.73 -12.45
N GLU A 108 -13.50 -13.15 -13.20
CA GLU A 108 -14.46 -13.88 -14.03
C GLU A 108 -13.82 -14.59 -15.23
N ALA A 109 -12.59 -14.24 -15.59
CA ALA A 109 -11.76 -14.99 -16.53
C ALA A 109 -11.21 -16.31 -15.95
N GLU A 110 -11.51 -16.60 -14.68
CA GLU A 110 -11.18 -17.85 -13.98
C GLU A 110 -9.68 -18.23 -14.07
N PRO A 111 -8.77 -17.34 -13.62
CA PRO A 111 -7.33 -17.51 -13.82
C PRO A 111 -6.76 -18.80 -13.19
N TRP A 112 -7.44 -19.37 -12.18
CA TRP A 112 -7.12 -20.66 -11.58
C TRP A 112 -7.21 -21.85 -12.56
N LYS A 113 -7.85 -21.69 -13.73
CA LYS A 113 -7.85 -22.72 -14.78
C LYS A 113 -6.50 -22.83 -15.51
N MET A 114 -5.68 -21.78 -15.45
CA MET A 114 -4.36 -21.72 -16.10
C MET A 114 -3.22 -21.71 -15.08
N ASP A 115 -3.47 -21.20 -13.87
CA ASP A 115 -2.49 -21.13 -12.80
C ASP A 115 -2.93 -21.99 -11.61
N PRO A 116 -2.32 -23.18 -11.39
CA PRO A 116 -2.73 -24.09 -10.33
C PRO A 116 -2.38 -23.59 -8.91
N GLN A 117 -1.65 -22.48 -8.78
CA GLN A 117 -1.37 -21.87 -7.47
C GLN A 117 -2.56 -21.07 -6.93
N LEU A 118 -3.57 -20.81 -7.76
CA LEU A 118 -4.73 -20.01 -7.39
C LEU A 118 -5.87 -20.88 -6.84
N PRO A 119 -6.49 -20.48 -5.71
CA PRO A 119 -7.76 -21.06 -5.32
C PRO A 119 -8.86 -20.65 -6.31
N PRO A 120 -9.82 -21.55 -6.62
CA PRO A 120 -10.93 -21.26 -7.51
C PRO A 120 -11.98 -20.36 -6.82
N LEU A 121 -11.67 -19.07 -6.71
CA LEU A 121 -12.49 -18.07 -6.01
C LEU A 121 -13.19 -17.13 -7.00
N PRO A 122 -14.43 -17.45 -7.41
CA PRO A 122 -15.20 -16.60 -8.31
C PRO A 122 -15.54 -15.25 -7.67
N TRP A 123 -15.91 -14.29 -8.51
CA TRP A 123 -16.40 -12.99 -8.06
C TRP A 123 -17.68 -13.17 -7.24
N ARG A 124 -17.68 -12.63 -6.01
CA ARG A 124 -18.83 -12.71 -5.09
C ARG A 124 -19.66 -11.44 -5.16
N GLU A 125 -20.58 -11.38 -6.12
CA GLU A 125 -21.45 -10.21 -6.34
C GLU A 125 -22.28 -9.87 -5.09
N ASP A 126 -22.83 -10.86 -4.39
CA ASP A 126 -23.63 -10.62 -3.18
C ASP A 126 -22.80 -9.97 -2.06
N LEU A 127 -21.53 -10.38 -1.92
CA LEU A 127 -20.61 -9.78 -0.96
C LEU A 127 -20.33 -8.32 -1.33
N PHE A 128 -20.04 -8.06 -2.61
CA PHE A 128 -19.85 -6.70 -3.11
C PHE A 128 -21.07 -5.81 -2.83
N GLN A 129 -22.26 -6.24 -3.25
CA GLN A 129 -23.51 -5.46 -3.11
C GLN A 129 -23.90 -5.23 -1.65
N ASN A 130 -23.68 -6.21 -0.77
CA ASN A 130 -23.86 -6.03 0.67
C ASN A 130 -23.00 -4.88 1.19
N PHE A 131 -21.71 -4.83 0.82
CA PHE A 131 -20.81 -3.76 1.24
C PHE A 131 -20.95 -2.44 0.47
N VAL A 132 -21.77 -2.38 -0.58
CA VAL A 132 -22.19 -1.11 -1.22
C VAL A 132 -23.28 -0.39 -0.40
N THR A 133 -24.06 -1.12 0.40
CA THR A 133 -25.28 -0.60 1.05
C THR A 133 -25.23 -0.69 2.58
N LYS A 134 -24.48 -1.65 3.14
CA LYS A 134 -24.37 -1.86 4.57
C LYS A 134 -23.70 -0.67 5.25
N ARG A 135 -24.28 -0.22 6.37
CA ARG A 135 -23.63 0.68 7.32
C ARG A 135 -22.34 0.06 7.87
N LEU A 136 -21.20 0.54 7.39
CA LEU A 136 -19.87 0.05 7.76
C LEU A 136 -19.49 0.30 9.23
N VAL A 137 -18.69 -0.60 9.79
CA VAL A 137 -17.83 -0.35 10.95
C VAL A 137 -16.39 -0.21 10.47
N ILE A 138 -15.79 0.95 10.69
CA ILE A 138 -14.48 1.31 10.14
C ILE A 138 -13.48 1.44 11.27
N GLY A 139 -12.44 0.60 11.23
CA GLY A 139 -11.27 0.77 12.09
C GLY A 139 -10.43 1.94 11.60
N SER A 140 -10.00 2.84 12.48
CA SER A 140 -9.16 3.98 12.09
C SER A 140 -7.72 3.79 12.56
N MET A 141 -6.75 3.72 11.64
CA MET A 141 -5.32 3.70 11.96
C MET A 141 -4.64 4.91 11.31
N LEU A 142 -4.62 6.04 12.01
CA LEU A 142 -3.95 7.26 11.54
C LEU A 142 -2.42 7.16 11.66
N ASP A 143 -1.94 6.39 12.62
CA ASP A 143 -0.56 6.38 13.04
C ASP A 143 -0.07 4.95 13.22
N ASP A 144 1.04 4.59 12.57
CA ASP A 144 1.65 3.27 12.65
C ASP A 144 2.57 3.09 13.86
N GLY A 145 2.75 4.14 14.68
CA GLY A 145 3.61 4.14 15.85
C GLY A 145 5.10 4.31 15.53
N MET A 146 5.49 4.34 14.25
CA MET A 146 6.88 4.38 13.80
C MET A 146 7.22 5.71 13.13
N VAL A 147 6.40 6.15 12.18
CA VAL A 147 6.59 7.42 11.47
C VAL A 147 5.26 8.15 11.46
N LYS A 148 5.21 9.34 12.07
CA LYS A 148 4.00 10.14 12.12
C LYS A 148 3.66 10.65 10.70
N VAL A 149 2.40 10.93 10.41
CA VAL A 149 1.95 11.43 9.09
C VAL A 149 1.87 12.95 9.04
N HIS A 150 2.40 13.57 7.98
CA HIS A 150 2.43 15.02 7.77
C HIS A 150 1.04 15.65 7.92
N PRO A 151 0.95 16.93 8.34
CA PRO A 151 -0.31 17.68 8.48
C PRO A 151 -1.34 17.50 7.36
N PRO A 152 -1.00 17.57 6.05
CA PRO A 152 -1.95 17.30 4.98
C PRO A 152 -2.60 15.93 5.06
N VAL A 153 -1.82 14.89 5.37
CA VAL A 153 -2.30 13.52 5.45
C VAL A 153 -3.22 13.35 6.66
N GLU A 154 -2.82 13.91 7.82
CA GLU A 154 -3.63 13.88 9.03
C GLU A 154 -4.97 14.61 8.84
N ARG A 155 -4.95 15.81 8.26
CA ARG A 155 -6.17 16.57 7.98
C ARG A 155 -7.11 15.82 7.04
N VAL A 156 -6.60 15.35 5.90
CA VAL A 156 -7.42 14.60 4.92
C VAL A 156 -8.00 13.35 5.55
N PHE A 157 -7.21 12.60 6.32
CA PHE A 157 -7.70 11.45 7.09
C PHE A 157 -8.85 11.80 8.03
N ARG A 158 -8.67 12.85 8.85
CA ARG A 158 -9.69 13.31 9.82
C ARG A 158 -10.95 13.79 9.11
N ASN A 159 -10.82 14.49 7.99
CA ASN A 159 -11.96 14.93 7.17
C ASN A 159 -12.75 13.74 6.61
N VAL A 160 -12.07 12.71 6.11
CA VAL A 160 -12.72 11.49 5.62
C VAL A 160 -13.43 10.77 6.77
N VAL A 161 -12.79 10.63 7.93
CA VAL A 161 -13.42 10.07 9.15
C VAL A 161 -14.69 10.83 9.53
N ALA A 162 -14.64 12.17 9.59
CA ALA A 162 -15.77 12.99 9.96
C ALA A 162 -16.94 12.86 8.95
N LYS A 163 -16.63 12.82 7.64
CA LYS A 163 -17.62 12.57 6.59
C LYS A 163 -18.27 11.18 6.73
N LEU A 164 -17.49 10.16 7.07
CA LEU A 164 -17.99 8.81 7.29
C LEU A 164 -18.92 8.74 8.51
N GLU A 165 -18.55 9.36 9.63
CA GLU A 165 -19.38 9.46 10.83
C GLU A 165 -20.69 10.21 10.55
N ALA A 166 -20.62 11.34 9.82
CA ALA A 166 -21.79 12.12 9.44
C ALA A 166 -22.74 11.37 8.48
N ALA A 167 -22.20 10.51 7.61
CA ALA A 167 -22.97 9.59 6.77
C ALA A 167 -23.56 8.41 7.57
N GLY A 168 -23.29 8.35 8.87
CA GLY A 168 -23.80 7.34 9.77
C GLY A 168 -22.93 6.09 9.85
N HIS A 169 -21.72 6.02 9.31
CA HIS A 169 -20.84 4.88 9.59
C HIS A 169 -20.39 4.87 11.06
N GLU A 170 -19.98 3.70 11.56
CA GLU A 170 -19.44 3.59 12.92
C GLU A 170 -17.92 3.51 12.88
N LEU A 171 -17.26 4.31 13.70
CA LEU A 171 -15.82 4.32 13.82
C LEU A 171 -15.42 3.52 15.06
N CYS A 172 -14.38 2.70 14.94
CA CYS A 172 -13.85 1.90 16.02
C CYS A 172 -12.34 2.11 16.12
N CYS A 173 -11.88 2.14 17.37
CA CYS A 173 -10.56 1.64 17.76
C CYS A 173 -9.40 2.35 17.03
N LYS A 174 -8.83 3.36 17.69
CA LYS A 174 -7.72 4.18 17.16
C LYS A 174 -6.34 3.55 17.31
N VAL A 175 -6.24 2.44 18.05
CA VAL A 175 -4.97 1.78 18.39
C VAL A 175 -4.90 0.42 17.71
N TRP A 176 -3.93 0.31 16.82
CA TRP A 176 -3.61 -0.89 16.05
C TRP A 176 -2.13 -1.21 16.27
N THR A 177 -1.83 -2.45 16.62
CA THR A 177 -0.45 -2.90 16.79
C THR A 177 0.16 -3.15 15.42
N VAL A 178 1.23 -2.43 15.09
CA VAL A 178 2.00 -2.63 13.85
C VAL A 178 3.21 -3.51 14.16
N PRO A 179 3.34 -4.68 13.51
CA PRO A 179 4.55 -5.50 13.63
C PRO A 179 5.78 -4.76 13.12
N ASP A 180 6.90 -4.90 13.82
CA ASP A 180 8.20 -4.39 13.34
C ASP A 180 8.74 -5.32 12.24
N LEU A 181 8.47 -4.96 10.99
CA LEU A 181 8.86 -5.74 9.82
C LEU A 181 10.32 -5.52 9.39
N GLU A 182 10.95 -4.44 9.84
CA GLU A 182 12.32 -4.10 9.42
C GLU A 182 13.35 -4.99 10.11
N ARG A 183 13.11 -5.30 11.40
CA ARG A 183 14.04 -6.11 12.20
C ARG A 183 14.03 -7.60 11.87
N ASP A 184 12.99 -8.08 11.23
CA ASP A 184 12.81 -9.51 11.00
C ASP A 184 13.45 -10.03 9.70
N GLY A 185 14.02 -9.15 8.87
CA GLY A 185 14.83 -9.57 7.71
C GLY A 185 14.07 -10.32 6.63
N TYR A 186 12.73 -10.28 6.64
CA TYR A 186 11.89 -11.00 5.69
C TYR A 186 12.38 -10.80 4.25
N TYR A 187 12.57 -9.57 3.80
CA TYR A 187 12.91 -9.34 2.39
C TYR A 187 14.36 -9.63 1.99
N ALA A 188 15.21 -10.11 2.90
CA ALA A 188 16.64 -10.28 2.70
C ALA A 188 17.14 -11.68 3.08
N ALA A 189 16.26 -12.69 3.04
CA ALA A 189 16.57 -14.06 3.49
C ALA A 189 17.70 -14.73 2.68
N ASP A 190 17.81 -14.43 1.39
CA ASP A 190 18.91 -14.89 0.51
C ASP A 190 20.18 -14.02 0.65
N GLY A 191 20.14 -13.02 1.53
CA GLY A 191 21.18 -12.02 1.68
C GLY A 191 21.31 -11.09 0.47
N GLY A 192 20.35 -11.00 -0.43
CA GLY A 192 20.40 -10.17 -1.65
C GLY A 192 21.09 -10.81 -2.85
N GLU A 193 21.29 -12.12 -2.83
CA GLU A 193 21.97 -12.88 -3.89
C GLU A 193 21.23 -12.82 -5.22
N ASP A 194 19.91 -12.95 -5.22
CA ASP A 194 19.11 -12.85 -6.45
C ASP A 194 19.27 -11.50 -7.11
N ILE A 195 19.24 -10.42 -6.31
CA ILE A 195 19.43 -9.06 -6.81
C ILE A 195 20.84 -8.90 -7.37
N ARG A 196 21.88 -9.41 -6.69
CA ARG A 196 23.26 -9.36 -7.21
C ARG A 196 23.38 -10.06 -8.56
N ARG A 197 22.79 -11.24 -8.69
CA ARG A 197 22.83 -12.02 -9.94
C ARG A 197 22.10 -11.32 -11.07
N ALA A 198 20.92 -10.75 -10.80
CA ALA A 198 20.16 -10.00 -11.79
C ALA A 198 20.94 -8.75 -12.27
N VAL A 199 21.49 -7.97 -11.34
CA VAL A 199 22.30 -6.78 -11.69
C VAL A 199 23.57 -7.17 -12.45
N ALA A 200 24.28 -8.21 -12.00
CA ALA A 200 25.48 -8.69 -12.69
C ALA A 200 25.19 -9.22 -14.10
N ALA A 201 24.05 -9.88 -14.31
CA ALA A 201 23.61 -10.35 -15.62
C ALA A 201 23.26 -9.18 -16.56
N GLY A 202 22.69 -8.09 -16.03
CA GLY A 202 22.44 -6.86 -16.80
C GLY A 202 23.72 -6.07 -17.12
N GLY A 203 24.78 -6.24 -16.33
CA GLY A 203 26.03 -5.49 -16.49
C GLY A 203 25.93 -4.01 -16.07
N GLU A 204 24.87 -3.64 -15.37
CA GLU A 204 24.57 -2.28 -14.95
C GLU A 204 25.15 -2.00 -13.54
N PRO A 205 25.50 -0.74 -13.22
CA PRO A 205 25.86 -0.38 -11.85
C PRO A 205 24.65 -0.50 -10.92
N PHE A 206 24.89 -0.79 -9.64
CA PHE A 206 23.82 -0.71 -8.66
C PHE A 206 23.33 0.74 -8.51
N ILE A 207 22.01 0.90 -8.41
CA ILE A 207 21.42 2.12 -7.87
C ILE A 207 21.80 2.19 -6.38
N PRO A 208 22.32 3.32 -5.85
CA PRO A 208 22.87 3.41 -4.49
C PRO A 208 21.94 2.87 -3.39
N GLN A 209 20.63 3.07 -3.54
CA GLN A 209 19.63 2.65 -2.57
C GLN A 209 19.37 1.14 -2.62
N ILE A 210 19.49 0.53 -3.80
CA ILE A 210 19.45 -0.93 -3.96
C ILE A 210 20.77 -1.54 -3.45
N GLU A 211 21.91 -0.91 -3.73
CA GLU A 211 23.22 -1.34 -3.21
C GLU A 211 23.22 -1.39 -1.68
N ALA A 212 22.74 -0.32 -1.04
CA ALA A 212 22.64 -0.25 0.42
C ALA A 212 21.73 -1.35 0.99
N PHE A 213 20.66 -1.71 0.28
CA PHE A 213 19.79 -2.82 0.68
C PHE A 213 20.51 -4.18 0.57
N VAL A 214 21.13 -4.46 -0.58
CA VAL A 214 21.84 -5.71 -0.86
C VAL A 214 23.04 -5.92 0.08
N ASN A 215 23.79 -4.86 0.36
CA ASN A 215 25.00 -4.93 1.20
C ASN A 215 24.69 -5.14 2.69
N ARG A 216 23.47 -4.83 3.13
CA ARG A 216 23.02 -5.10 4.51
C ARG A 216 22.53 -6.54 4.71
N GLY A 217 22.12 -7.21 3.63
CA GLY A 217 21.57 -8.56 3.67
C GLY A 217 22.62 -9.59 4.09
N LYS A 218 22.23 -10.53 4.95
CA LYS A 218 23.00 -11.73 5.26
C LYS A 218 22.14 -12.95 4.95
N PRO A 219 22.62 -13.91 4.15
CA PRO A 219 21.84 -15.11 3.87
C PRO A 219 21.59 -15.87 5.17
N ILE A 220 20.38 -16.38 5.32
CA ILE A 220 20.00 -17.21 6.46
C ILE A 220 19.90 -18.68 6.04
N SER A 221 20.15 -19.58 6.98
CA SER A 221 19.96 -21.02 6.76
C SER A 221 18.49 -21.38 6.55
N ALA A 222 18.23 -22.54 5.94
CA ALA A 222 16.88 -23.08 5.83
C ALA A 222 16.17 -23.21 7.19
N PHE A 223 16.91 -23.56 8.25
CA PHE A 223 16.35 -23.63 9.60
C PHE A 223 15.88 -22.26 10.10
N GLU A 224 16.71 -21.22 9.96
CA GLU A 224 16.36 -19.84 10.34
C GLU A 224 15.20 -19.32 9.51
N TYR A 225 15.17 -19.64 8.21
CA TYR A 225 14.05 -19.32 7.32
C TYR A 225 12.73 -19.95 7.80
N TRP A 226 12.75 -21.19 8.28
CA TRP A 226 11.56 -21.81 8.87
C TRP A 226 11.14 -21.15 10.19
N GLN A 227 12.10 -20.77 11.04
CA GLN A 227 11.76 -20.04 12.27
C GLN A 227 11.16 -18.66 11.98
N LEU A 228 11.66 -17.98 10.95
CA LEU A 228 11.10 -16.73 10.46
C LEU A 228 9.66 -16.90 9.98
N ASN A 229 9.37 -17.96 9.23
CA ASN A 229 8.00 -18.28 8.78
C ASN A 229 7.06 -18.63 9.94
N LYS A 230 7.52 -19.37 10.97
CA LYS A 230 6.73 -19.63 12.17
C LYS A 230 6.36 -18.35 12.90
N ARG A 231 7.33 -17.43 13.07
CA ARG A 231 7.09 -16.10 13.68
C ARG A 231 6.10 -15.29 12.86
N LYS A 232 6.26 -15.25 11.53
CA LYS A 232 5.31 -14.60 10.62
C LYS A 232 3.88 -15.08 10.85
N VAL A 233 3.65 -16.39 10.82
CA VAL A 233 2.32 -16.99 10.99
C VAL A 233 1.74 -16.63 12.36
N ALA A 234 2.54 -16.72 13.43
CA ALA A 234 2.10 -16.33 14.77
C ALA A 234 1.72 -14.84 14.84
N THR A 235 2.49 -13.95 14.22
CA THR A 235 2.19 -12.52 14.17
C THR A 235 0.95 -12.21 13.32
N GLN A 236 0.78 -12.89 12.18
CA GLN A 236 -0.44 -12.78 11.37
C GLN A 236 -1.68 -13.20 12.16
N GLN A 237 -1.60 -14.31 12.91
CA GLN A 237 -2.67 -14.77 13.78
C GLN A 237 -2.95 -13.76 14.90
N ALA A 238 -1.93 -13.24 15.57
CA ALA A 238 -2.10 -12.24 16.62
C ALA A 238 -2.77 -10.95 16.10
N TYR A 239 -2.45 -10.51 14.88
CA TYR A 239 -3.11 -9.36 14.26
C TYR A 239 -4.58 -9.67 13.90
N HIS A 240 -4.85 -10.89 13.41
CA HIS A 240 -6.20 -11.36 13.14
C HIS A 240 -7.07 -11.38 14.40
N ASP A 241 -6.55 -11.94 15.49
CA ASP A 241 -7.20 -11.99 16.80
C ASP A 241 -7.41 -10.59 17.37
N MET A 242 -6.42 -9.70 17.21
CA MET A 242 -6.56 -8.29 17.59
C MET A 242 -7.73 -7.66 16.84
N TRP A 243 -7.80 -7.80 15.51
CA TRP A 243 -8.92 -7.26 14.72
C TRP A 243 -10.25 -7.87 15.19
N ASP A 244 -10.31 -9.17 15.44
CA ASP A 244 -11.52 -9.84 15.94
C ASP A 244 -11.88 -9.51 17.38
N SER A 245 -11.00 -8.91 18.15
CA SER A 245 -11.32 -8.37 19.48
C SER A 245 -11.97 -6.98 19.40
N LYS A 246 -11.76 -6.24 18.30
CA LYS A 246 -12.22 -4.86 18.17
C LYS A 246 -13.72 -4.79 17.89
N ARG A 247 -14.43 -3.92 18.62
CA ARG A 247 -15.87 -3.70 18.50
C ARG A 247 -16.15 -2.20 18.43
N SER A 248 -17.11 -1.82 17.60
CA SER A 248 -17.71 -0.48 17.60
C SER A 248 -18.55 -0.24 18.85
N THR A 249 -19.03 0.99 19.00
CA THR A 249 -19.95 1.39 20.07
C THR A 249 -21.26 0.58 20.07
N SER A 250 -21.70 0.09 18.91
CA SER A 250 -22.87 -0.81 18.81
C SER A 250 -22.55 -2.28 19.07
N GLY A 251 -21.30 -2.62 19.40
CA GLY A 251 -20.88 -4.02 19.56
C GLY A 251 -20.68 -4.78 18.24
N ARG A 252 -20.71 -4.10 17.08
CA ARG A 252 -20.43 -4.71 15.77
C ARG A 252 -18.92 -4.81 15.52
N SER A 253 -18.48 -5.90 14.88
CA SER A 253 -17.09 -6.13 14.47
C SER A 253 -16.65 -5.16 13.37
N VAL A 254 -15.34 -4.91 13.29
CA VAL A 254 -14.73 -4.06 12.26
C VAL A 254 -14.83 -4.71 10.88
N ASP A 255 -15.41 -3.98 9.93
CA ASP A 255 -15.58 -4.42 8.55
C ASP A 255 -14.30 -4.17 7.71
N VAL A 256 -13.74 -2.98 7.82
CA VAL A 256 -12.54 -2.52 7.08
C VAL A 256 -11.70 -1.56 7.93
N LEU A 257 -10.42 -1.37 7.59
CA LEU A 257 -9.62 -0.27 8.14
C LEU A 257 -9.49 0.87 7.15
N LEU A 258 -9.50 2.09 7.68
CA LEU A 258 -9.03 3.28 6.99
C LEU A 258 -7.65 3.65 7.53
N VAL A 259 -6.69 3.82 6.62
CA VAL A 259 -5.27 4.04 6.94
C VAL A 259 -4.68 5.07 5.96
N PRO A 260 -3.75 5.95 6.38
CA PRO A 260 -2.88 6.66 5.43
C PRO A 260 -2.13 5.71 4.50
N THR A 261 -1.89 6.12 3.26
CA THR A 261 -1.06 5.31 2.35
C THR A 261 0.42 5.55 2.58
N MET A 262 0.81 6.80 2.77
CA MET A 262 2.18 7.24 3.06
C MET A 262 2.14 8.35 4.12
N PRO A 263 3.25 8.59 4.85
CA PRO A 263 3.30 9.67 5.83
C PRO A 263 3.43 11.06 5.20
N HIS A 264 3.54 11.17 3.88
CA HIS A 264 3.74 12.41 3.14
C HIS A 264 3.07 12.34 1.75
N THR A 265 2.96 13.46 1.04
CA THR A 265 2.53 13.53 -0.38
C THR A 265 3.64 13.02 -1.32
N ALA A 266 3.58 13.32 -2.63
CA ALA A 266 4.78 13.23 -3.46
C ALA A 266 5.91 14.08 -2.86
N VAL A 267 7.13 13.56 -2.86
CA VAL A 267 8.34 14.15 -2.24
C VAL A 267 9.48 14.22 -3.27
N PRO A 268 10.56 14.98 -3.02
CA PRO A 268 11.70 15.02 -3.93
C PRO A 268 12.29 13.62 -4.19
N HIS A 269 12.94 13.45 -5.34
CA HIS A 269 13.65 12.20 -5.66
C HIS A 269 14.68 11.82 -4.58
N GLY A 270 14.88 10.51 -4.39
CA GLY A 270 15.75 9.94 -3.35
C GLY A 270 15.21 10.12 -1.92
N SER A 271 13.99 10.65 -1.77
CA SER A 271 13.37 10.99 -0.51
C SER A 271 12.13 10.17 -0.20
N CYS A 272 11.87 9.05 -0.87
CA CYS A 272 10.87 8.08 -0.39
C CYS A 272 11.57 6.98 0.43
N ARG A 273 11.44 7.00 1.76
CA ARG A 273 12.16 6.04 2.65
C ARG A 273 11.27 5.14 3.50
N TRP A 274 10.15 5.65 4.00
CA TRP A 274 9.27 4.88 4.87
C TRP A 274 8.07 4.31 4.11
N THR A 275 7.88 3.00 4.20
CA THR A 275 6.74 2.30 3.57
C THR A 275 5.98 1.43 4.57
N GLY A 276 6.04 1.74 5.88
CA GLY A 276 5.41 0.94 6.93
C GLY A 276 3.89 0.84 6.78
N TYR A 277 3.25 1.97 6.45
CA TYR A 277 1.82 2.07 6.18
C TYR A 277 1.33 1.12 5.07
N THR A 278 2.18 0.74 4.12
CA THR A 278 1.82 -0.21 3.06
C THR A 278 2.33 -1.62 3.31
N LYS A 279 3.58 -1.78 3.77
CA LYS A 279 4.26 -3.08 3.97
C LYS A 279 3.54 -4.00 4.94
N ILE A 280 2.94 -3.47 6.00
CA ILE A 280 2.17 -4.28 6.97
C ILE A 280 1.10 -5.13 6.27
N PHE A 281 0.42 -4.58 5.25
CA PHE A 281 -0.66 -5.29 4.56
C PHE A 281 -0.18 -6.27 3.49
N ASN A 282 1.09 -6.19 3.07
CA ASN A 282 1.74 -7.28 2.33
C ASN A 282 2.10 -8.41 3.27
N PHE A 283 2.71 -8.07 4.42
CA PHE A 283 3.06 -9.05 5.45
C PHE A 283 1.84 -9.83 5.94
N LEU A 284 0.70 -9.17 6.15
CA LEU A 284 -0.55 -9.81 6.56
C LEU A 284 -1.29 -10.52 5.41
N ASP A 285 -0.87 -10.32 4.17
CA ASP A 285 -1.57 -10.74 2.94
C ASP A 285 -3.03 -10.24 2.85
N TYR A 286 -3.25 -9.02 3.33
CA TYR A 286 -4.57 -8.40 3.37
C TYR A 286 -4.86 -7.66 2.07
N THR A 287 -6.13 -7.57 1.70
CA THR A 287 -6.55 -6.74 0.56
C THR A 287 -6.38 -5.27 0.92
N ALA A 288 -5.80 -4.46 0.03
CA ALA A 288 -5.64 -3.02 0.23
C ALA A 288 -6.01 -2.24 -1.03
N LEU A 289 -6.93 -1.30 -0.92
CA LEU A 289 -7.31 -0.39 -2.00
C LEU A 289 -6.91 1.03 -1.62
N VAL A 290 -6.07 1.67 -2.44
CA VAL A 290 -5.78 3.11 -2.33
C VAL A 290 -6.77 3.91 -3.18
N PHE A 291 -7.14 5.08 -2.68
CA PHE A 291 -8.05 6.01 -3.36
C PHE A 291 -7.62 7.46 -3.15
N PRO A 292 -7.92 8.37 -4.10
CA PRO A 292 -7.69 9.80 -3.93
C PRO A 292 -8.64 10.35 -2.86
N ALA A 293 -8.11 10.84 -1.74
CA ALA A 293 -8.90 11.29 -0.59
C ALA A 293 -8.96 12.82 -0.45
N GLY A 294 -8.02 13.54 -1.05
CA GLY A 294 -7.97 14.98 -1.07
C GLY A 294 -6.61 15.49 -1.51
N ASN A 295 -6.34 16.76 -1.22
CA ASN A 295 -5.09 17.43 -1.56
C ASN A 295 -4.53 18.14 -0.32
N ALA A 296 -3.22 18.28 -0.26
CA ALA A 296 -2.52 19.14 0.68
C ALA A 296 -2.88 20.62 0.43
N SER A 297 -2.85 21.42 1.49
CA SER A 297 -3.24 22.83 1.46
C SER A 297 -2.41 23.62 2.45
N LYS A 298 -1.53 24.49 1.98
CA LYS A 298 -0.66 25.29 2.85
C LYS A 298 -1.42 26.16 3.87
N ASP A 299 -2.64 26.56 3.53
CA ASP A 299 -3.50 27.43 4.36
C ASP A 299 -4.49 26.63 5.22
N GLY A 300 -4.78 25.39 4.84
CA GLY A 300 -5.71 24.50 5.55
C GLY A 300 -5.05 23.46 6.43
N ASP A 301 -3.78 23.13 6.16
CA ASP A 301 -3.01 22.11 6.89
C ASP A 301 -2.58 22.65 8.24
N ASP A 302 -3.24 22.17 9.29
CA ASP A 302 -2.99 22.59 10.65
C ASP A 302 -1.64 22.02 11.15
N ARG A 303 -0.64 22.91 11.23
CA ARG A 303 0.71 22.58 11.69
C ARG A 303 0.76 22.19 13.17
N TYR A 304 -0.23 22.57 13.99
CA TYR A 304 -0.23 22.28 15.42
C TYR A 304 -0.33 20.78 15.72
N PHE A 305 -0.86 19.98 14.80
CA PHE A 305 -0.86 18.51 14.94
C PHE A 305 0.54 17.89 14.81
N TRP A 306 1.55 18.65 14.38
CA TRP A 306 2.87 18.15 14.01
C TRP A 306 3.98 18.39 15.03
N ASP A 307 3.73 19.23 16.05
CA ASP A 307 4.67 19.49 17.15
C ASP A 307 4.84 18.20 17.98
N HIS A 308 5.73 17.33 17.52
CA HIS A 308 6.07 16.07 18.15
C HIS A 308 7.59 15.89 18.15
N ILE A 309 8.05 15.18 19.17
CA ILE A 309 9.43 14.70 19.25
C ILE A 309 9.51 13.45 18.37
N PRO A 310 10.40 13.40 17.37
CA PRO A 310 10.56 12.22 16.54
C PRO A 310 10.85 10.97 17.36
N ARG A 311 10.20 9.87 16.97
CA ARG A 311 10.30 8.59 17.69
C ARG A 311 11.59 7.82 17.38
N ASN A 312 12.14 8.05 16.20
CA ASN A 312 13.33 7.39 15.66
C ASN A 312 13.91 8.24 14.51
N GLU A 313 15.02 7.79 13.93
CA GLU A 313 15.72 8.49 12.84
C GLU A 313 14.86 8.66 11.58
N THR A 314 14.06 7.65 11.22
CA THR A 314 13.16 7.71 10.06
C THR A 314 12.06 8.73 10.26
N ASP A 315 11.49 8.80 11.46
CA ASP A 315 10.48 9.80 11.84
C ASP A 315 11.07 11.21 11.82
N ALA A 316 12.30 11.38 12.31
CA ALA A 316 13.00 12.67 12.31
C ALA A 316 13.29 13.16 10.89
N TRP A 317 13.73 12.25 10.02
CA TRP A 317 13.93 12.55 8.60
C TRP A 317 12.60 12.89 7.91
N ASN A 318 11.52 12.14 8.20
CA ASN A 318 10.21 12.42 7.64
C ASN A 318 9.71 13.80 8.09
N GLN A 319 9.92 14.17 9.35
CA GLN A 319 9.59 15.49 9.86
C GLN A 319 10.30 16.62 9.09
N GLN A 320 11.57 16.43 8.72
CA GLN A 320 12.35 17.41 7.96
C GLN A 320 11.89 17.59 6.51
N LEU A 321 11.18 16.61 5.93
CA LEU A 321 10.64 16.71 4.57
C LEU A 321 9.40 17.61 4.47
N TYR A 322 8.76 17.96 5.58
CA TYR A 322 7.52 18.71 5.54
C TYR A 322 7.77 20.16 5.08
N ASP A 323 7.36 20.45 3.85
CA ASP A 323 7.34 21.80 3.29
C ASP A 323 5.93 22.11 2.78
N PRO A 324 5.13 22.92 3.52
CA PRO A 324 3.75 23.20 3.15
C PRO A 324 3.62 24.01 1.85
N VAL A 325 4.65 24.77 1.45
CA VAL A 325 4.61 25.52 0.18
C VAL A 325 4.88 24.57 -0.98
N ALA A 326 5.88 23.70 -0.87
CA ALA A 326 6.19 22.72 -1.92
C ALA A 326 5.12 21.63 -2.05
N MET A 327 4.44 21.31 -0.95
CA MET A 327 3.37 20.30 -0.91
C MET A 327 1.99 20.85 -1.26
N ASP A 328 1.81 22.17 -1.38
CA ASP A 328 0.50 22.77 -1.67
C ASP A 328 -0.14 22.17 -2.93
N GLY A 329 -1.41 21.78 -2.84
CA GLY A 329 -2.16 21.17 -3.93
C GLY A 329 -1.79 19.71 -4.27
N ARG A 330 -0.76 19.11 -3.66
CA ARG A 330 -0.36 17.73 -3.96
C ARG A 330 -1.38 16.71 -3.46
N CYS A 331 -1.54 15.62 -4.19
CA CYS A 331 -2.50 14.57 -3.88
C CYS A 331 -2.20 13.90 -2.54
N VAL A 332 -3.26 13.57 -1.81
CA VAL A 332 -3.27 12.73 -0.63
C VAL A 332 -4.21 11.57 -0.88
N GLY A 333 -3.63 10.37 -1.00
CA GLY A 333 -4.35 9.11 -0.99
C GLY A 333 -4.48 8.55 0.43
N LEU A 334 -5.58 7.83 0.64
CA LEU A 334 -5.76 6.94 1.80
C LEU A 334 -6.03 5.53 1.28
N GLN A 335 -5.92 4.54 2.15
CA GLN A 335 -6.20 3.15 1.81
C GLN A 335 -7.26 2.52 2.70
N ILE A 336 -8.08 1.67 2.08
CA ILE A 336 -9.07 0.80 2.72
C ILE A 336 -8.48 -0.61 2.77
N ILE A 337 -8.48 -1.21 3.95
CA ILE A 337 -7.95 -2.55 4.17
C ILE A 337 -9.09 -3.52 4.48
N GLY A 338 -9.11 -4.65 3.78
CA GLY A 338 -9.92 -5.81 4.10
C GLY A 338 -9.01 -7.00 4.41
N ARG A 339 -9.55 -8.06 5.01
CA ARG A 339 -8.78 -9.27 5.29
C ARG A 339 -8.43 -10.01 3.99
N ARG A 340 -7.73 -11.13 4.14
CA ARG A 340 -7.33 -11.96 3.01
C ARG A 340 -8.55 -12.42 2.20
N PHE A 341 -8.49 -12.28 0.87
CA PHE A 341 -9.57 -12.57 -0.07
C PHE A 341 -10.85 -11.79 0.23
N GLU A 342 -10.77 -10.49 0.48
CA GLU A 342 -11.92 -9.62 0.71
C GLU A 342 -12.01 -8.47 -0.31
N GLU A 343 -11.51 -8.68 -1.54
CA GLU A 343 -11.50 -7.69 -2.62
C GLU A 343 -12.88 -7.09 -2.88
N GLU A 344 -13.92 -7.93 -2.96
CA GLU A 344 -15.30 -7.49 -3.19
C GLU A 344 -15.83 -6.63 -2.03
N LYS A 345 -15.49 -6.98 -0.79
CA LYS A 345 -15.84 -6.18 0.40
C LYS A 345 -15.18 -4.81 0.34
N VAL A 346 -13.87 -4.78 0.05
CA VAL A 346 -13.09 -3.54 -0.01
C VAL A 346 -13.58 -2.64 -1.15
N LEU A 347 -13.88 -3.20 -2.32
CA LEU A 347 -14.45 -2.46 -3.45
C LEU A 347 -15.86 -1.94 -3.14
N GLY A 348 -16.70 -2.73 -2.46
CA GLY A 348 -18.02 -2.29 -2.01
C GLY A 348 -17.94 -1.12 -1.02
N ALA A 349 -17.08 -1.25 -0.01
CA ALA A 349 -16.81 -0.19 0.96
C ALA A 349 -16.27 1.08 0.26
N ALA A 350 -15.32 0.93 -0.68
CA ALA A 350 -14.78 2.03 -1.47
C ALA A 350 -15.87 2.81 -2.23
N GLN A 351 -16.91 2.13 -2.72
CA GLN A 351 -18.02 2.79 -3.39
C GLN A 351 -18.86 3.66 -2.45
N GLN A 352 -18.95 3.31 -1.16
CA GLN A 352 -19.57 4.18 -0.16
C GLN A 352 -18.68 5.37 0.16
N ILE A 353 -17.37 5.14 0.40
CA ILE A 353 -16.43 6.22 0.70
C ILE A 353 -16.36 7.23 -0.46
N HIS A 354 -16.28 6.75 -1.71
CA HIS A 354 -16.18 7.60 -2.88
C HIS A 354 -17.33 8.60 -3.01
N LYS A 355 -18.56 8.22 -2.61
CA LYS A 355 -19.74 9.11 -2.67
C LYS A 355 -19.68 10.27 -1.67
N LEU A 356 -18.80 10.19 -0.67
CA LEU A 356 -18.67 11.17 0.41
C LEU A 356 -17.49 12.12 0.20
N LEU A 357 -16.54 11.75 -0.66
CA LEU A 357 -15.39 12.57 -1.01
C LEU A 357 -15.85 13.73 -1.90
#